data_AF-A0A2E4XJQ0-F1
#
_entry.id   AF-A0A2E4XJQ0-F1
#
_cell.length_a   1.000
_cell.length_b   1.000
_cell.length_c   1.000
_cell.angle_alpha   90.00
_cell.angle_beta   90.00
_cell.angle_gamma   90.00
#
_symmetry.space_group_name_H-M   'P 1'
#
loop_
_entity.id
_entity.type
_entity.pdbx_description
1 polymer ?
#
loop_
_entity_poly.entity_id
_entity_poly.type
_entity_poly.pdbx_seq_one_letter_code
_entity_poly.pdbx_strand_id
1 'polypeptide(L)'
;MEFQKQLNESQENAKLSFFKNPGYQFERRGKKTFILKWIAGSGKDTEINETLQEPLIIDCLSDIYLESFLTWHADTDNINGLDLNRASNLSDRSAFVLKINEFNNQGNSAEPSTTGNLFNKIIIPHVIPSGGTNYRKIHKSRKLNYICSMNPTKLSSLTGTITALDGSTGLFNTNDMFLAEFVIVPRD
;
A
#
# COMPACT_ATOMS: atom_id res chain seq x y z
N MET A 1 -35.90 48.89 -13.51
CA MET A 1 -36.90 47.90 -13.00
C MET A 1 -36.41 46.47 -13.15
N GLU A 2 -35.67 46.13 -14.21
CA GLU A 2 -35.20 44.76 -14.48
C GLU A 2 -34.14 44.24 -13.49
N PHE A 3 -33.22 45.10 -13.04
CA PHE A 3 -32.20 44.75 -12.06
C PHE A 3 -32.76 44.34 -10.68
N GLN A 4 -33.80 45.04 -10.21
CA GLN A 4 -34.48 44.69 -8.95
C GLN A 4 -35.20 43.34 -9.05
N LYS A 5 -35.74 43.02 -10.23
CA LYS A 5 -36.41 41.75 -10.48
C LYS A 5 -35.42 40.58 -10.45
N GLN A 6 -34.25 40.77 -11.07
CA GLN A 6 -33.16 39.78 -11.09
C GLN A 6 -32.55 39.56 -9.69
N LEU A 7 -32.44 40.61 -8.89
CA LEU A 7 -31.99 40.54 -7.49
C LEU A 7 -32.97 39.75 -6.63
N ASN A 8 -34.27 40.01 -6.78
CA ASN A 8 -35.30 39.28 -6.06
C ASN A 8 -35.35 37.80 -6.48
N GLU A 9 -35.23 37.50 -7.77
CA GLU A 9 -35.17 36.11 -8.27
C GLU A 9 -33.91 35.37 -7.76
N SER A 10 -32.76 36.04 -7.64
CA SER A 10 -31.55 35.44 -7.07
C SER A 10 -31.70 35.15 -5.57
N GLN A 11 -32.37 36.04 -4.84
CA GLN A 11 -32.63 35.86 -3.41
C GLN A 11 -33.63 34.74 -3.15
N GLU A 12 -34.65 34.58 -3.99
CA GLU A 12 -35.60 33.48 -3.88
C GLU A 12 -34.97 32.13 -4.25
N ASN A 13 -34.13 32.08 -5.29
CA ASN A 13 -33.37 30.86 -5.62
C ASN A 13 -32.39 30.46 -4.52
N ALA A 14 -31.72 31.42 -3.88
CA ALA A 14 -30.85 31.16 -2.73
C ALA A 14 -31.66 30.61 -1.53
N LYS A 15 -32.83 31.20 -1.24
CA LYS A 15 -33.74 30.69 -0.19
C LYS A 15 -34.24 29.27 -0.51
N LEU A 16 -34.64 29.01 -1.75
CA LEU A 16 -35.07 27.68 -2.20
C LEU A 16 -33.93 26.64 -2.13
N SER A 17 -32.67 27.07 -2.28
CA SER A 17 -31.50 26.20 -2.12
C SER A 17 -31.28 25.74 -0.67
N PHE A 18 -31.78 26.46 0.35
CA PHE A 18 -31.72 26.04 1.76
C PHE A 18 -32.78 25.00 2.12
N PHE A 19 -33.91 24.97 1.41
CA PHE A 19 -35.03 24.05 1.70
C PHE A 19 -35.03 22.78 0.84
N LYS A 20 -34.22 22.73 -0.22
CA LYS A 20 -33.92 21.48 -0.90
C LYS A 20 -32.90 20.73 -0.06
N ASN A 21 -33.25 19.51 0.35
CA ASN A 21 -32.25 18.53 0.78
C ASN A 21 -31.18 18.51 -0.33
N PRO A 22 -29.91 18.88 -0.06
CA PRO A 22 -28.84 18.73 -1.03
C PRO A 22 -28.66 17.23 -1.19
N GLY A 23 -29.55 16.59 -1.96
CA GLY A 23 -29.80 15.17 -1.92
C GLY A 23 -28.46 14.47 -1.98
N TYR A 24 -28.09 13.84 -0.86
CA TYR A 24 -26.74 13.38 -0.53
C TYR A 24 -25.85 13.24 -1.78
N GLN A 25 -25.20 14.34 -2.19
CA GLN A 25 -24.15 14.25 -3.19
C GLN A 25 -22.93 13.77 -2.43
N PHE A 26 -22.92 12.47 -2.11
CA PHE A 26 -21.63 11.80 -2.04
C PHE A 26 -21.06 11.92 -3.44
N GLU A 27 -20.32 13.00 -3.71
CA GLU A 27 -19.14 12.85 -4.55
C GLU A 27 -18.44 11.63 -3.95
N ARG A 28 -18.48 10.50 -4.68
CA ARG A 28 -17.75 9.28 -4.31
C ARG A 28 -16.39 9.79 -3.90
N ARG A 29 -16.01 9.63 -2.63
CA ARG A 29 -14.70 10.07 -2.14
C ARG A 29 -13.70 9.63 -3.19
N GLY A 30 -12.99 10.58 -3.81
CA GLY A 30 -12.12 10.27 -4.94
C GLY A 30 -11.17 9.13 -4.58
N LYS A 31 -10.76 9.05 -3.31
CA LYS A 31 -9.97 7.95 -2.80
C LYS A 31 -10.73 6.64 -2.62
N LYS A 32 -10.17 5.56 -3.16
CA LYS A 32 -10.51 4.18 -2.81
C LYS A 32 -9.32 3.51 -2.12
N THR A 33 -9.60 2.69 -1.13
CA THR A 33 -8.57 1.90 -0.44
C THR A 33 -8.73 0.44 -0.83
N PHE A 34 -7.63 -0.24 -1.07
CA PHE A 34 -7.61 -1.70 -1.14
C PHE A 34 -6.55 -2.24 -0.17
N ILE A 35 -6.80 -3.44 0.34
CA ILE A 35 -5.94 -4.09 1.32
C ILE A 35 -5.44 -5.39 0.71
N LEU A 36 -4.13 -5.50 0.57
CA LEU A 36 -3.47 -6.75 0.23
C LEU A 36 -3.13 -7.49 1.52
N LYS A 37 -3.80 -8.62 1.72
CA LYS A 37 -3.45 -9.61 2.74
C LYS A 37 -2.72 -10.75 2.06
N TRP A 38 -1.52 -11.06 2.52
CA TRP A 38 -0.76 -12.19 2.02
C TRP A 38 -0.27 -13.03 3.20
N ILE A 39 -0.42 -14.35 3.09
CA ILE A 39 0.02 -15.33 4.08
C ILE A 39 1.05 -16.23 3.41
N ALA A 40 2.22 -16.39 4.02
CA ALA A 40 3.26 -17.27 3.51
C ALA A 40 2.79 -18.74 3.56
N GLY A 41 2.74 -19.39 2.39
CA GLY A 41 2.29 -20.77 2.27
C GLY A 41 3.35 -21.79 2.71
N SER A 42 4.63 -21.45 2.54
CA SER A 42 5.77 -22.26 2.94
C SER A 42 6.82 -21.42 3.68
N GLY A 43 7.73 -22.07 4.42
CA GLY A 43 8.76 -21.35 5.16
C GLY A 43 9.70 -20.61 4.23
N LYS A 44 9.86 -19.29 4.43
CA LYS A 44 10.63 -18.35 3.59
C LYS A 44 10.05 -18.11 2.20
N ASP A 45 8.73 -18.19 2.07
CA ASP A 45 8.06 -17.80 0.84
C ASP A 45 8.33 -16.33 0.50
N THR A 46 8.44 -16.03 -0.79
CA THR A 46 8.72 -14.70 -1.31
C THR A 46 7.73 -14.27 -2.37
N GLU A 47 6.93 -15.19 -2.92
CA GLU A 47 6.07 -14.91 -4.06
C GLU A 47 4.66 -14.54 -3.60
N ILE A 48 4.14 -13.48 -4.20
CA ILE A 48 2.77 -13.02 -3.99
C ILE A 48 1.99 -13.37 -5.26
N ASN A 49 0.88 -14.09 -5.10
CA ASN A 49 -0.05 -14.40 -6.18
C ASN A 49 -1.47 -14.49 -5.62
N GLU A 50 -2.08 -13.32 -5.40
CA GLU A 50 -3.40 -13.21 -4.79
C GLU A 50 -4.46 -12.87 -5.84
N THR A 51 -5.55 -13.64 -5.83
CA THR A 51 -6.71 -13.38 -6.68
C THR A 51 -7.66 -12.42 -5.97
N LEU A 52 -8.14 -11.41 -6.67
CA LEU A 52 -9.09 -10.46 -6.11
C LEU A 52 -10.50 -11.05 -6.20
N GLN A 53 -11.24 -11.00 -5.09
CA GLN A 53 -12.64 -11.45 -5.05
C GLN A 53 -13.51 -10.72 -6.09
N GLU A 54 -13.25 -9.42 -6.26
CA GLU A 54 -13.83 -8.59 -7.30
C GLU A 54 -12.69 -7.86 -8.03
N PRO A 55 -12.72 -7.76 -9.37
CA PRO A 55 -11.70 -7.04 -10.09
C PRO A 55 -11.63 -5.58 -9.65
N LEU A 56 -10.43 -5.11 -9.35
CA LEU A 56 -10.17 -3.71 -9.06
C LEU A 56 -10.18 -2.93 -10.37
N ILE A 57 -11.21 -2.08 -10.54
CA ILE A 57 -11.40 -1.23 -11.72
C ILE A 57 -10.93 0.19 -11.39
N ILE A 58 -9.98 0.68 -12.19
CA ILE A 58 -9.45 2.04 -12.14
C ILE A 58 -9.88 2.71 -13.44
N ASP A 59 -10.83 3.64 -13.35
CA ASP A 59 -11.49 4.26 -14.52
C ASP A 59 -10.73 5.46 -15.10
N CYS A 60 -9.92 6.12 -14.27
CA CYS A 60 -9.18 7.34 -14.62
C CYS A 60 -7.71 7.20 -14.19
N LEU A 61 -6.86 8.08 -14.71
CA LEU A 61 -5.46 8.17 -14.26
C LEU A 61 -5.45 8.40 -12.75
N SER A 62 -4.85 7.48 -12.01
CA SER A 62 -4.91 7.50 -10.54
C SER A 62 -3.52 7.31 -9.94
N ASP A 63 -3.25 8.03 -8.85
CA ASP A 63 -2.04 7.88 -8.05
C ASP A 63 -2.27 6.86 -6.93
N ILE A 64 -1.29 5.98 -6.75
CA ILE A 64 -1.31 4.92 -5.75
C ILE A 64 -0.36 5.29 -4.63
N TYR A 65 -0.84 5.19 -3.40
CA TYR A 65 -0.12 5.48 -2.17
C TYR A 65 -0.09 4.25 -1.27
N LEU A 66 1.04 3.99 -0.61
CA LEU A 66 1.11 3.07 0.52
C LEU A 66 0.76 3.83 1.80
N GLU A 67 -0.33 3.44 2.45
CA GLU A 67 -0.81 4.02 3.70
C GLU A 67 -0.24 3.31 4.91
N SER A 68 -0.45 2.00 4.98
CA SER A 68 -0.02 1.19 6.12
C SER A 68 0.62 -0.13 5.68
N PHE A 69 1.58 -0.59 6.49
CA PHE A 69 2.18 -1.91 6.36
C PHE A 69 2.34 -2.52 7.74
N LEU A 70 1.64 -3.63 7.94
CA LEU A 70 1.62 -4.40 9.18
C LEU A 70 2.06 -5.83 8.89
N THR A 71 2.77 -6.43 9.83
CA THR A 71 3.09 -7.84 9.79
C THR A 71 2.52 -8.56 10.99
N TRP A 72 2.21 -9.84 10.80
CA TRP A 72 2.04 -10.83 11.84
C TRP A 72 3.18 -11.83 11.71
N HIS A 73 3.96 -12.00 12.77
CA HIS A 73 5.09 -12.93 12.86
C HIS A 73 6.22 -12.68 11.85
N ALA A 74 6.41 -11.46 11.31
CA ALA A 74 7.59 -11.18 10.46
C ALA A 74 8.93 -11.10 11.25
N ASP A 75 8.98 -11.80 12.36
CA ASP A 75 10.09 -12.01 13.26
C ASP A 75 9.69 -13.21 14.13
N THR A 76 10.24 -14.40 13.84
CA THR A 76 10.52 -15.44 14.84
C THR A 76 11.11 -16.68 14.17
N ASP A 77 12.38 -17.02 14.45
CA ASP A 77 12.56 -18.01 15.51
C ASP A 77 13.98 -18.02 16.11
N ASN A 78 13.98 -18.11 17.44
CA ASN A 78 15.09 -17.97 18.38
C ASN A 78 15.79 -19.31 18.65
N ILE A 79 15.85 -20.21 17.67
CA ILE A 79 16.63 -21.47 17.80
C ILE A 79 17.41 -21.82 16.52
N ASN A 80 17.00 -21.38 15.32
CA ASN A 80 17.70 -21.68 14.05
C ASN A 80 17.55 -20.59 12.96
N GLY A 81 17.88 -19.33 13.27
CA GLY A 81 18.47 -18.43 12.26
C GLY A 81 17.55 -17.53 11.42
N LEU A 82 16.46 -17.01 11.99
CA LEU A 82 15.72 -15.88 11.38
C LEU A 82 15.41 -14.73 12.35
N ASP A 83 16.05 -14.68 13.52
CA ASP A 83 16.08 -13.45 14.31
C ASP A 83 16.85 -12.38 13.52
N LEU A 84 16.14 -11.33 13.08
CA LEU A 84 16.73 -10.20 12.35
C LEU A 84 17.76 -9.44 13.20
N ASN A 85 17.87 -9.70 14.52
CA ASN A 85 18.90 -9.16 15.41
C ASN A 85 20.11 -10.08 15.66
N ARG A 86 20.04 -11.38 15.31
CA ARG A 86 21.10 -12.36 15.63
C ARG A 86 21.77 -13.00 14.41
N ALA A 87 21.44 -12.54 13.21
CA ALA A 87 22.07 -13.00 11.97
C ALA A 87 23.34 -12.21 11.63
N SER A 88 24.31 -12.86 10.97
CA SER A 88 25.57 -12.25 10.53
C SER A 88 25.43 -11.17 9.44
N ASN A 89 24.23 -11.02 8.85
CA ASN A 89 23.93 -10.07 7.77
C ASN A 89 22.76 -9.15 8.17
N LEU A 90 22.96 -8.34 9.21
CA LEU A 90 21.95 -7.43 9.76
C LEU A 90 21.52 -6.33 8.78
N SER A 91 22.42 -5.90 7.88
CA SER A 91 22.15 -4.83 6.92
C SER A 91 20.99 -5.21 6.00
N ASP A 92 21.03 -6.41 5.42
CA ASP A 92 20.10 -6.79 4.37
C ASP A 92 18.69 -7.03 4.93
N ARG A 93 18.65 -7.37 6.22
CA ARG A 93 17.45 -7.69 7.00
C ARG A 93 16.79 -6.47 7.66
N SER A 94 17.30 -5.27 7.40
CA SER A 94 16.82 -4.02 8.00
C SER A 94 15.52 -3.48 7.38
N ALA A 95 15.08 -4.02 6.24
CA ALA A 95 13.86 -3.60 5.56
C ALA A 95 13.22 -4.73 4.77
N PHE A 96 11.91 -4.61 4.55
CA PHE A 96 11.20 -5.39 3.55
C PHE A 96 11.30 -4.70 2.19
N VAL A 97 11.50 -5.50 1.15
CA VAL A 97 11.45 -5.08 -0.23
C VAL A 97 10.22 -5.70 -0.87
N LEU A 98 9.20 -4.87 -1.08
CA LEU A 98 7.94 -5.28 -1.69
C LEU A 98 7.91 -4.87 -3.16
N LYS A 99 7.64 -5.82 -4.05
CA LYS A 99 7.34 -5.57 -5.47
C LYS A 99 5.93 -6.02 -5.75
N ILE A 100 5.14 -5.16 -6.40
CA ILE A 100 3.84 -5.50 -6.98
C ILE A 100 4.00 -5.31 -8.49
N ASN A 101 3.85 -6.37 -9.28
CA ASN A 101 4.14 -6.35 -10.71
C ASN A 101 3.18 -5.45 -11.48
N GLU A 102 1.93 -5.36 -11.02
CA GLU A 102 0.92 -4.48 -11.61
C GLU A 102 1.24 -3.00 -11.36
N PHE A 103 2.12 -2.68 -10.38
CA PHE A 103 2.51 -1.32 -10.05
C PHE A 103 3.81 -0.97 -10.75
N ASN A 104 3.74 0.00 -11.65
CA ASN A 104 4.92 0.48 -12.37
C ASN A 104 5.62 1.59 -11.57
N ASN A 105 6.24 1.22 -10.45
CA ASN A 105 7.05 2.12 -9.64
C ASN A 105 8.37 2.42 -10.38
N GLN A 106 8.62 3.69 -10.65
CA GLN A 106 9.86 4.15 -11.31
C GLN A 106 10.95 4.56 -10.31
N GLY A 107 10.77 4.20 -9.04
CA GLY A 107 11.77 4.39 -7.99
C GLY A 107 13.05 3.62 -8.30
N ASN A 108 14.18 4.28 -8.07
CA ASN A 108 15.52 3.72 -8.23
C ASN A 108 16.36 3.97 -6.97
N SER A 109 17.37 3.13 -6.75
CA SER A 109 18.31 3.23 -5.63
C SER A 109 19.75 3.17 -6.13
N ALA A 110 20.68 3.75 -5.38
CA ALA A 110 22.11 3.81 -5.72
C ALA A 110 22.89 2.54 -5.29
N GLU A 111 22.24 1.38 -5.19
CA GLU A 111 22.86 0.13 -4.76
C GLU A 111 23.86 -0.41 -5.79
N PRO A 112 25.03 -0.94 -5.38
CA PRO A 112 25.93 -1.66 -6.26
C PRO A 112 25.26 -2.94 -6.80
N SER A 113 25.53 -3.25 -8.08
CA SER A 113 24.82 -4.27 -8.88
C SER A 113 24.84 -5.70 -8.33
N THR A 114 25.70 -5.99 -7.36
CA THR A 114 25.87 -7.32 -6.75
C THR A 114 24.82 -7.66 -5.68
N THR A 115 24.12 -6.67 -5.12
CA THR A 115 23.20 -6.85 -3.96
C THR A 115 21.72 -6.90 -4.37
N GLY A 116 21.44 -6.98 -5.67
CA GLY A 116 20.07 -7.02 -6.20
C GLY A 116 19.54 -5.62 -6.51
N ASN A 117 19.04 -5.46 -7.73
CA ASN A 117 18.49 -4.18 -8.18
C ASN A 117 17.20 -3.85 -7.40
N LEU A 118 17.14 -2.69 -6.73
CA LEU A 118 15.97 -2.19 -6.01
C LEU A 118 15.03 -1.34 -6.88
N PHE A 119 15.27 -1.31 -8.20
CA PHE A 119 14.38 -0.68 -9.17
C PHE A 119 12.98 -1.30 -9.17
N ASN A 120 11.96 -0.46 -9.23
CA ASN A 120 10.56 -0.86 -9.22
C ASN A 120 10.17 -1.68 -7.98
N LYS A 121 10.71 -1.30 -6.81
CA LYS A 121 10.39 -1.93 -5.53
C LYS A 121 10.09 -0.86 -4.48
N ILE A 122 9.30 -1.24 -3.49
CA ILE A 122 8.92 -0.42 -2.34
C ILE A 122 9.73 -0.92 -1.15
N ILE A 123 10.54 -0.03 -0.57
CA ILE A 123 11.33 -0.35 0.61
C ILE A 123 10.53 0.07 1.84
N ILE A 124 10.32 -0.88 2.75
CA ILE A 124 9.58 -0.67 3.99
C ILE A 124 10.55 -0.94 5.14
N PRO A 125 11.06 0.10 5.82
CA PRO A 125 11.96 -0.06 6.94
C PRO A 125 11.33 -0.96 8.00
N HIS A 126 12.11 -1.93 8.48
CA HIS A 126 11.69 -2.80 9.55
C HIS A 126 12.24 -2.24 10.87
N VAL A 127 11.39 -2.16 11.90
CA VAL A 127 11.81 -1.71 13.24
C VAL A 127 11.73 -2.87 14.22
N ILE A 128 12.88 -3.40 14.61
CA ILE A 128 12.96 -4.52 15.55
C ILE A 128 12.93 -4.01 17.00
N PRO A 129 11.95 -4.37 17.83
CA PRO A 129 12.07 -4.21 19.26
C PRO A 129 12.98 -5.31 19.82
N SER A 130 14.08 -4.93 20.48
CA SER A 130 14.94 -5.85 21.24
C SER A 130 14.10 -6.75 22.17
N GLY A 131 14.27 -8.08 22.03
CA GLY A 131 13.76 -9.07 22.98
C GLY A 131 12.22 -9.20 23.08
N GLY A 132 11.47 -8.64 22.14
CA GLY A 132 10.01 -8.72 22.15
C GLY A 132 9.47 -9.75 21.18
N THR A 133 8.76 -10.77 21.68
CA THR A 133 7.86 -11.63 20.89
C THR A 133 6.59 -10.87 20.51
N ASN A 134 6.75 -9.74 19.81
CA ASN A 134 5.62 -8.97 19.33
C ASN A 134 5.11 -9.58 18.04
N TYR A 135 4.12 -10.45 18.18
CA TYR A 135 3.51 -11.16 17.07
C TYR A 135 2.91 -10.25 16.01
N ARG A 136 2.60 -8.98 16.31
CA ARG A 136 1.92 -8.04 15.42
C ARG A 136 2.69 -6.72 15.41
N LYS A 137 3.21 -6.29 14.26
CA LYS A 137 4.04 -5.08 14.16
C LYS A 137 3.63 -4.19 13.00
N ILE A 138 3.45 -2.91 13.29
CA ILE A 138 3.26 -1.88 12.27
C ILE A 138 4.64 -1.29 11.94
N HIS A 139 5.05 -1.42 10.68
CA HIS A 139 6.32 -0.87 10.17
C HIS A 139 6.12 0.49 9.53
N LYS A 140 4.90 0.73 9.03
CA LYS A 140 4.51 1.98 8.40
C LYS A 140 3.05 2.29 8.69
N SER A 141 2.75 3.54 9.05
CA SER A 141 1.38 3.98 9.39
C SER A 141 1.16 5.46 9.10
N ARG A 142 -0.12 5.84 8.90
CA ARG A 142 -0.67 7.22 8.97
C ARG A 142 -0.19 8.26 7.96
N LYS A 143 0.81 7.95 7.11
CA LYS A 143 1.30 8.87 6.08
C LYS A 143 1.25 8.21 4.71
N LEU A 144 0.49 8.79 3.78
CA LEU A 144 0.47 8.38 2.38
C LEU A 144 1.85 8.55 1.76
N ASN A 145 2.44 7.46 1.27
CA ASN A 145 3.69 7.52 0.51
C ASN A 145 3.36 7.16 -0.93
N TYR A 146 3.65 8.10 -1.83
CA TYR A 146 3.43 7.91 -3.26
C TYR A 146 4.27 6.73 -3.77
N ILE A 147 3.65 5.85 -4.54
CA ILE A 147 4.29 4.68 -5.16
C ILE A 147 4.41 4.90 -6.66
N CYS A 148 3.28 5.06 -7.35
CA CYS A 148 3.24 5.27 -8.79
C CYS A 148 1.89 5.84 -9.22
N SER A 149 1.83 6.38 -10.44
CA SER A 149 0.58 6.62 -11.15
C SER A 149 0.23 5.40 -12.00
N MET A 150 -1.06 5.12 -12.13
CA MET A 150 -1.60 4.01 -12.91
C MET A 150 -2.64 4.53 -13.90
N ASN A 151 -2.49 4.12 -15.16
CA ASN A 151 -3.48 4.39 -16.20
C ASN A 151 -4.76 3.58 -15.96
N PRO A 152 -5.91 3.99 -16.56
CA PRO A 152 -7.14 3.22 -16.47
C PRO A 152 -6.93 1.75 -16.81
N THR A 153 -7.32 0.86 -15.90
CA THR A 153 -7.08 -0.58 -16.02
C THR A 153 -8.04 -1.37 -15.14
N LYS A 154 -8.07 -2.68 -15.36
CA LYS A 154 -8.82 -3.65 -14.55
C LYS A 154 -7.87 -4.76 -14.11
N LEU A 155 -7.69 -4.89 -12.79
CA LEU A 155 -6.85 -5.93 -12.19
C LEU A 155 -7.75 -7.01 -11.61
N SER A 156 -7.51 -8.28 -11.94
CA SER A 156 -8.20 -9.45 -11.35
C SER A 156 -7.37 -10.17 -10.30
N SER A 157 -6.07 -9.90 -10.27
CA SER A 157 -5.10 -10.50 -9.37
C SER A 157 -3.97 -9.51 -9.13
N LEU A 158 -3.24 -9.71 -8.04
CA LEU A 158 -2.01 -9.00 -7.73
C LEU A 158 -0.89 -10.02 -7.60
N THR A 159 0.20 -9.77 -8.32
CA THR A 159 1.38 -10.62 -8.29
C THR A 159 2.60 -9.82 -7.87
N GLY A 160 3.58 -10.47 -7.27
CA GLY A 160 4.70 -9.72 -6.72
C GLY A 160 5.68 -10.56 -5.95
N THR A 161 6.59 -9.87 -5.27
CA THR A 161 7.52 -10.50 -4.35
C THR A 161 7.72 -9.69 -3.08
N ILE A 162 8.03 -10.36 -1.98
CA ILE A 162 8.48 -9.74 -0.73
C ILE A 162 9.76 -10.42 -0.24
N THR A 163 10.83 -9.65 -0.12
CA THR A 163 12.16 -10.14 0.25
C THR A 163 12.88 -9.19 1.21
N ALA A 164 14.06 -9.59 1.67
CA ALA A 164 15.04 -8.70 2.28
C ALA A 164 15.72 -7.79 1.23
N LEU A 165 16.60 -6.89 1.66
CA LEU A 165 17.32 -5.98 0.77
C LEU A 165 18.26 -6.67 -0.22
N ASP A 166 18.68 -7.91 0.07
CA ASP A 166 19.42 -8.77 -0.87
C ASP A 166 18.58 -9.23 -2.08
N GLY A 167 17.28 -8.93 -2.07
CA GLY A 167 16.35 -9.24 -3.13
C GLY A 167 15.95 -10.72 -3.23
N SER A 168 16.41 -11.59 -2.33
CA SER A 168 16.21 -13.05 -2.44
C SER A 168 15.79 -13.72 -1.13
N THR A 169 16.17 -13.18 0.04
CA THR A 169 15.83 -13.80 1.32
C THR A 169 14.36 -13.57 1.67
N GLY A 170 13.62 -14.66 1.90
CA GLY A 170 12.28 -14.63 2.48
C GLY A 170 12.30 -14.32 3.98
N LEU A 171 11.39 -13.44 4.41
CA LEU A 171 11.31 -12.89 5.77
C LEU A 171 10.13 -13.44 6.58
N PHE A 172 9.38 -14.40 6.03
CA PHE A 172 8.16 -14.95 6.60
C PHE A 172 8.26 -16.47 6.66
N ASN A 173 7.93 -17.07 7.80
CA ASN A 173 7.74 -18.50 7.95
C ASN A 173 6.32 -18.91 7.53
N THR A 174 6.06 -20.21 7.52
CA THR A 174 4.72 -20.75 7.24
C THR A 174 3.67 -20.14 8.16
N ASN A 175 2.59 -19.62 7.57
CA ASN A 175 1.49 -18.91 8.22
C ASN A 175 1.80 -17.50 8.78
N ASP A 176 3.01 -16.99 8.56
CA ASP A 176 3.28 -15.58 8.81
C ASP A 176 2.60 -14.74 7.72
N MET A 177 2.34 -13.46 8.01
CA MET A 177 1.47 -12.64 7.17
C MET A 177 1.93 -11.20 7.13
N PHE A 178 1.65 -10.51 6.03
CA PHE A 178 1.58 -9.06 6.01
C PHE A 178 0.21 -8.55 5.53
N LEU A 179 -0.09 -7.32 5.95
CA LEU A 179 -1.19 -6.50 5.49
C LEU A 179 -0.62 -5.20 4.95
N ALA A 180 -0.80 -4.97 3.65
CA ALA A 180 -0.42 -3.74 2.97
C ALA A 180 -1.68 -3.00 2.53
N GLU A 181 -1.84 -1.78 3.00
CA GLU A 181 -2.98 -0.92 2.67
C GLU A 181 -2.55 0.14 1.66
N PHE A 182 -3.22 0.13 0.52
CA PHE A 182 -2.96 1.05 -0.56
C PHE A 182 -4.17 1.93 -0.82
N VAL A 183 -3.90 3.22 -1.02
CA VAL A 183 -4.92 4.22 -1.35
C VAL A 183 -4.72 4.67 -2.78
N ILE A 184 -5.77 4.56 -3.57
CA ILE A 184 -5.84 4.98 -4.97
C ILE A 184 -6.59 6.30 -4.99
N VAL A 185 -5.97 7.34 -5.55
CA VAL A 185 -6.52 8.69 -5.65
C VAL A 185 -6.55 9.09 -7.12
N PRO A 186 -7.72 9.40 -7.70
CA PRO A 186 -7.84 9.88 -9.08
C PRO A 186 -7.13 11.22 -9.21
N ARG A 187 -6.46 11.41 -10.35
CA ARG A 187 -5.62 12.59 -10.59
C ARG A 187 -6.42 13.80 -11.08
N ASP A 188 -7.61 13.59 -11.65
CA ASP A 188 -8.65 14.58 -11.94
C ASP A 188 -9.96 13.85 -12.29
#